data_AF-A0A0F9BTS1-F1
#
_entry.id   AF-A0A0F9BTS1-F1
#
_cell.length_a   1.000
_cell.length_b   1.000
_cell.length_c   1.000
_cell.angle_alpha   90.00
_cell.angle_beta   90.00
_cell.angle_gamma   90.00
#
_symmetry.space_group_name_H-M   'P 1'
#
loop_
_entity.id
_entity.type
_entity.pdbx_description
1 polymer ?
#
loop_
_entity_poly.entity_id
_entity_poly.type
_entity_poly.pdbx_seq_one_letter_code
_entity_poly.pdbx_strand_id
1 'polypeptide(L)'
;TESEELRFAFNEQALQVPSTTQKQGARTIAPSWQPESEILRQLDQYNIPTEFITAQLPEFITYWTERNEPQFSWGSKFIKHVLRLWRTQQTESAKRGQQASMSNNWQPSQDAMEILTHQAGINGNFVEDAIPEFVLYWVERGDASNTWNSRFIMHVKRQWARFTTTMEHDSEPRLLPADWQPSEELYEVLTLANISRTFAERLVPEFILYWRDSGQIYSSWNTKFLQQVKREWSRQQSASSQVMTNGQQQRPHRSNSTRSSNLIDELSDRSWAST
;
A
#
# COMPACT_ATOMS: atom_id res chain seq x y z
N THR A 1 96.50 6.46 45.12
CA THR A 1 95.41 7.41 44.81
C THR A 1 95.63 7.90 43.39
N GLU A 2 95.23 7.07 42.42
CA GLU A 2 95.25 7.39 40.99
C GLU A 2 94.54 6.24 40.27
N SER A 3 93.65 6.54 39.34
CA SER A 3 93.17 5.75 38.19
C SER A 3 92.05 6.56 37.56
N GLU A 4 92.36 7.42 36.60
CA GLU A 4 92.42 7.15 35.16
C GLU A 4 91.06 6.92 34.49
N GLU A 5 90.94 7.64 33.38
CA GLU A 5 89.82 7.88 32.49
C GLU A 5 89.54 6.67 31.58
N LEU A 6 88.27 6.29 31.37
CA LEU A 6 87.86 5.61 30.13
C LEU A 6 86.42 5.98 29.74
N ARG A 7 86.29 6.48 28.51
CA ARG A 7 85.05 6.81 27.79
C ARG A 7 84.41 5.54 27.22
N PHE A 8 83.09 5.42 27.24
CA PHE A 8 82.32 4.67 26.23
C PHE A 8 80.97 5.33 25.92
N ALA A 9 80.52 5.13 24.69
CA ALA A 9 79.63 5.97 23.93
C ALA A 9 78.12 5.69 24.08
N PHE A 10 77.38 6.74 23.76
CA PHE A 10 76.00 6.87 23.27
C PHE A 10 75.37 5.61 22.63
N ASN A 11 74.16 5.24 23.09
CA ASN A 11 72.93 5.09 22.29
C ASN A 11 71.94 4.13 22.98
N GLU A 12 70.86 4.66 23.56
CA GLU A 12 69.60 3.91 23.57
C GLU A 12 68.40 4.86 23.65
N GLN A 13 67.50 4.65 22.69
CA GLN A 13 66.37 5.49 22.37
C GLN A 13 65.29 5.39 23.46
N ALA A 14 65.10 6.46 24.23
CA ALA A 14 63.86 6.66 24.96
C ALA A 14 62.77 7.12 23.96
N LEU A 15 61.98 6.15 23.48
CA LEU A 15 60.73 6.37 22.77
C LEU A 15 59.86 7.38 23.54
N GLN A 16 59.77 8.59 23.02
CA GLN A 16 58.74 9.55 23.41
C GLN A 16 57.40 9.02 22.90
N VAL A 17 56.56 8.54 23.82
CA VAL A 17 55.11 8.45 23.60
C VAL A 17 54.54 9.87 23.73
N PRO A 18 54.01 10.49 22.66
CA PRO A 18 53.24 11.72 22.84
C PRO A 18 51.87 11.34 23.42
N SER A 19 51.76 11.52 24.73
CA SER A 19 50.50 11.57 25.46
C SER A 19 49.74 12.85 25.06
N THR A 20 48.82 12.77 24.10
CA THR A 20 47.88 13.87 23.83
C THR A 20 46.43 13.39 23.86
N THR A 21 45.93 13.06 25.05
CA THR A 21 44.50 13.20 25.35
C THR A 21 44.28 14.57 26.00
N GLN A 22 44.42 15.63 25.20
CA GLN A 22 43.93 16.95 25.59
C GLN A 22 42.40 16.90 25.62
N LYS A 23 41.78 17.17 26.78
CA LYS A 23 40.36 17.52 26.86
C LYS A 23 40.17 18.85 26.11
N GLN A 24 39.85 18.78 24.82
CA GLN A 24 39.59 19.95 24.00
C GLN A 24 38.28 20.60 24.48
N GLY A 25 38.33 21.88 24.88
CA GLY A 25 37.14 22.69 25.11
C GLY A 25 36.31 22.83 23.83
N ALA A 26 35.06 23.30 23.94
CA ALA A 26 34.20 23.47 22.78
C ALA A 26 34.84 24.47 21.78
N ARG A 27 35.06 24.04 20.53
CA ARG A 27 35.71 24.81 19.46
C ARG A 27 34.76 24.91 18.27
N THR A 28 34.79 26.02 17.55
CA THR A 28 34.10 26.16 16.25
C THR A 28 34.83 25.33 15.19
N ILE A 29 34.13 24.92 14.13
CA ILE A 29 34.74 24.11 13.06
C ILE A 29 35.66 25.00 12.20
N ALA A 30 36.83 24.50 11.85
CA ALA A 30 37.73 25.20 10.93
C ALA A 30 37.36 24.86 9.47
N PRO A 31 37.52 25.79 8.51
CA PRO A 31 37.30 25.50 7.09
C PRO A 31 38.21 24.39 6.52
N SER A 32 39.37 24.19 7.14
CA SER A 32 40.34 23.12 6.83
C SER A 32 40.17 21.87 7.69
N TRP A 33 39.07 21.76 8.45
CA TRP A 33 38.85 20.62 9.33
C TRP A 33 38.78 19.32 8.54
N GLN A 34 39.44 18.29 9.04
CA GLN A 34 39.39 16.94 8.50
C GLN A 34 39.15 15.92 9.63
N PRO A 35 38.41 14.84 9.37
CA PRO A 35 38.23 13.77 10.34
C PRO A 35 39.55 13.09 10.64
N GLU A 36 39.80 12.80 11.92
CA GLU A 36 40.97 12.03 12.35
C GLU A 36 40.93 10.60 11.77
N SER A 37 42.08 9.96 11.63
CA SER A 37 42.19 8.60 11.07
C SER A 37 41.34 7.57 11.82
N GLU A 38 41.19 7.70 13.14
CA GLU A 38 40.29 6.83 13.91
C GLU A 38 38.81 7.04 13.57
N ILE A 39 38.40 8.27 13.26
CA ILE A 39 37.01 8.56 12.85
C ILE A 39 36.70 7.89 11.51
N LEU A 40 37.65 7.93 10.59
CA LEU A 40 37.54 7.22 9.30
C LEU A 40 37.51 5.71 9.49
N ARG A 41 38.37 5.16 10.35
CA ARG A 41 38.38 3.72 10.67
C ARG A 41 37.06 3.28 11.32
N GLN A 42 36.49 4.11 12.19
CA GLN A 42 35.20 3.84 12.80
C GLN A 42 34.05 3.84 11.78
N LEU A 43 34.07 4.75 10.80
CA LEU A 43 33.08 4.76 9.71
C LEU A 43 33.23 3.57 8.76
N ASP A 44 34.46 3.15 8.49
CA ASP A 44 34.77 1.94 7.72
C ASP A 44 34.23 0.67 8.43
N GLN A 45 34.32 0.61 9.76
CA GLN A 45 33.71 -0.49 10.55
C GLN A 45 32.18 -0.56 10.40
N TYR A 46 31.51 0.54 10.07
CA TYR A 46 30.08 0.55 9.73
C TYR A 46 29.80 0.19 8.25
N ASN A 47 30.83 -0.25 7.52
CA ASN A 47 30.78 -0.63 6.12
C ASN A 47 30.29 0.52 5.20
N ILE A 48 30.74 1.74 5.51
CA ILE A 48 30.42 2.96 4.75
C ILE A 48 31.55 3.21 3.75
N PRO A 49 31.26 3.32 2.44
CA PRO A 49 32.30 3.53 1.44
C PRO A 49 33.05 4.86 1.64
N THR A 50 34.36 4.84 1.41
CA THR A 50 35.23 6.00 1.64
C THR A 50 34.85 7.18 0.74
N GLU A 51 34.45 6.91 -0.50
CA GLU A 51 33.95 7.92 -1.42
C GLU A 51 32.72 8.65 -0.87
N PHE A 52 31.80 7.93 -0.21
CA PHE A 52 30.62 8.53 0.40
C PHE A 52 31.01 9.45 1.56
N ILE A 53 31.93 9.00 2.42
CA ILE A 53 32.43 9.79 3.55
C ILE A 53 33.07 11.09 3.04
N THR A 54 33.94 11.00 2.04
CA THR A 54 34.61 12.19 1.48
C THR A 54 33.64 13.17 0.82
N ALA A 55 32.58 12.67 0.17
CA ALA A 55 31.55 13.51 -0.44
C ALA A 55 30.74 14.32 0.58
N GLN A 56 30.59 13.84 1.82
CA GLN A 56 29.85 14.56 2.88
C GLN A 56 30.69 15.64 3.58
N LEU A 57 32.01 15.67 3.39
CA LEU A 57 32.89 16.61 4.09
C LEU A 57 32.63 18.09 3.74
N PRO A 58 32.54 18.49 2.45
CA PRO A 58 32.36 19.90 2.11
C PRO A 58 31.05 20.49 2.62
N GLU A 59 29.95 19.73 2.53
CA GLU A 59 28.64 20.15 3.02
C GLU A 59 28.64 20.31 4.55
N PHE A 60 29.20 19.32 5.25
CA PHE A 60 29.30 19.35 6.71
C PHE A 60 30.11 20.55 7.22
N ILE A 61 31.27 20.82 6.61
CA ILE A 61 32.12 21.95 6.98
C ILE A 61 31.39 23.26 6.72
N THR A 62 30.77 23.41 5.54
CA THR A 62 30.02 24.63 5.18
C THR A 62 28.90 24.90 6.18
N TYR A 63 28.05 23.91 6.42
CA TYR A 63 26.90 24.02 7.32
C TYR A 63 27.29 24.40 8.76
N TRP A 64 28.35 23.80 9.31
CA TRP A 64 28.78 24.09 10.68
C TRP A 64 29.64 25.35 10.80
N THR A 65 30.31 25.77 9.71
CA THR A 65 31.03 27.06 9.68
C THR A 65 30.03 28.22 9.70
N GLU A 66 28.93 28.12 8.94
CA GLU A 66 27.86 29.13 8.93
C GLU A 66 27.13 29.23 10.26
N ARG A 67 26.92 28.11 10.96
CA ARG A 67 26.28 28.10 12.28
C ARG A 67 27.16 28.68 13.39
N ASN A 68 28.48 28.66 13.23
CA ASN A 68 29.48 29.16 14.18
C ASN A 68 29.25 28.68 15.64
N GLU A 69 28.74 27.45 15.81
CA GLU A 69 28.43 26.88 17.12
C GLU A 69 29.64 26.09 17.65
N PRO A 70 30.14 26.36 18.86
CA PRO A 70 31.28 25.63 19.40
C PRO A 70 30.86 24.22 19.83
N GLN A 71 31.63 23.20 19.42
CA GLN A 71 31.38 21.80 19.76
C GLN A 71 32.61 21.15 20.38
N PHE A 72 32.37 20.17 21.26
CA PHE A 72 33.43 19.42 21.95
C PHE A 72 34.09 18.34 21.09
N SER A 73 33.36 17.79 20.11
CA SER A 73 33.87 16.75 19.21
C SER A 73 33.20 16.83 17.85
N TRP A 74 33.93 17.41 16.89
CA TRP A 74 33.52 17.43 15.49
C TRP A 74 33.51 16.03 14.87
N GLY A 75 34.45 15.16 15.26
CA GLY A 75 34.49 13.76 14.81
C GLY A 75 33.24 12.96 15.18
N SER A 76 32.76 13.07 16.42
CA SER A 76 31.54 12.37 16.84
C SER A 76 30.27 12.95 16.20
N LYS A 77 30.23 14.26 15.92
CA LYS A 77 29.14 14.90 15.17
C LYS A 77 29.13 14.43 13.71
N PHE A 78 30.30 14.36 13.10
CA PHE A 78 30.47 13.90 11.73
C PHE A 78 30.05 12.43 11.59
N ILE A 79 30.46 11.54 12.50
CA ILE A 79 30.01 10.13 12.50
C ILE A 79 28.48 10.03 12.53
N LYS A 80 27.83 10.75 13.45
CA LYS A 80 26.36 10.73 13.56
C LYS A 80 25.68 11.27 12.31
N HIS A 81 26.26 12.30 11.70
CA HIS A 81 25.76 12.91 10.47
C HIS A 81 25.87 11.94 9.28
N VAL A 82 27.05 11.40 9.03
CA VAL A 82 27.31 10.43 7.95
C VAL A 82 26.47 9.17 8.13
N LEU A 83 26.37 8.62 9.34
CA LEU A 83 25.53 7.45 9.60
C LEU A 83 24.04 7.70 9.31
N ARG A 84 23.54 8.89 9.62
CA ARG A 84 22.15 9.27 9.32
C ARG A 84 21.92 9.30 7.81
N LEU A 85 22.79 10.01 7.09
CA LEU A 85 22.68 10.15 5.64
C LEU A 85 22.83 8.81 4.93
N TRP A 86 23.78 7.98 5.37
CA TRP A 86 24.00 6.64 4.81
C TRP A 86 22.77 5.75 4.95
N ARG A 87 22.14 5.70 6.14
CA ARG A 87 20.91 4.92 6.34
C ARG A 87 19.75 5.43 5.48
N THR A 88 19.63 6.74 5.33
CA THR A 88 18.61 7.34 4.45
C THR A 88 18.86 6.94 3.01
N GLN A 89 20.11 7.02 2.53
CA GLN A 89 20.48 6.61 1.18
C GLN A 89 20.25 5.11 0.95
N GLN A 90 20.61 4.25 1.91
CA GLN A 90 20.32 2.82 1.82
C GLN A 90 18.83 2.54 1.70
N THR A 91 18.00 3.23 2.48
CA THR A 91 16.54 3.09 2.42
C THR A 91 15.99 3.60 1.10
N GLU A 92 16.50 4.72 0.59
CA GLU A 92 16.07 5.28 -0.69
C GLU A 92 16.50 4.41 -1.87
N SER A 93 17.73 3.91 -1.87
CA SER A 93 18.23 2.95 -2.86
C SER A 93 17.46 1.64 -2.83
N ALA A 94 17.11 1.12 -1.65
CA ALA A 94 16.25 -0.05 -1.52
C ALA A 94 14.85 0.21 -2.09
N LYS A 95 14.27 1.38 -1.81
CA LYS A 95 12.99 1.81 -2.40
C LYS A 95 13.09 1.93 -3.92
N ARG A 96 14.18 2.51 -4.44
CA ARG A 96 14.43 2.68 -5.87
C ARG A 96 14.66 1.34 -6.58
N GLY A 97 15.34 0.39 -5.93
CA GLY A 97 15.50 -0.98 -6.42
C GLY A 97 14.20 -1.79 -6.44
N GLN A 98 13.21 -1.40 -5.63
CA GLN A 98 11.85 -1.96 -5.65
C GLN A 98 10.91 -1.23 -6.63
N GLN A 99 11.35 -0.13 -7.25
CA GLN A 99 10.55 0.52 -8.29
C GLN A 99 10.65 -0.30 -9.56
N ALA A 100 9.57 -1.03 -9.86
CA ALA A 100 9.42 -1.73 -11.12
C ALA A 100 8.67 -0.82 -12.10
N SER A 101 9.09 -0.83 -13.37
CA SER A 101 8.24 -0.33 -14.46
C SER A 101 7.01 -1.22 -14.58
N MET A 102 5.89 -0.62 -15.02
CA MET A 102 4.67 -1.38 -15.26
C MET A 102 4.91 -2.42 -16.37
N SER A 103 4.42 -3.64 -16.19
CA SER A 103 4.52 -4.72 -17.18
C SER A 103 3.14 -5.15 -17.67
N ASN A 104 3.05 -5.63 -18.91
CA ASN A 104 1.78 -6.09 -19.50
C ASN A 104 1.15 -7.30 -18.78
N ASN A 105 1.96 -8.04 -18.02
CA ASN A 105 1.54 -9.19 -17.22
C ASN A 105 1.39 -8.85 -15.73
N TRP A 106 1.44 -7.57 -15.38
CA TRP A 106 1.27 -7.15 -14.00
C TRP A 106 -0.12 -7.53 -13.50
N GLN A 107 -0.16 -8.03 -12.27
CA GLN A 107 -1.40 -8.27 -11.55
C GLN A 107 -1.31 -7.63 -10.16
N PRO A 108 -2.44 -7.13 -9.63
CA PRO A 108 -2.51 -6.67 -8.25
C PRO A 108 -2.19 -7.82 -7.29
N SER A 109 -1.55 -7.50 -6.16
CA SER A 109 -1.33 -8.49 -5.10
C SER A 109 -2.65 -8.97 -4.52
N GLN A 110 -2.66 -10.20 -3.99
CA GLN A 110 -3.84 -10.76 -3.31
C GLN A 110 -4.40 -9.82 -2.23
N ASP A 111 -3.53 -9.21 -1.41
CA ASP A 111 -3.93 -8.20 -0.43
C ASP A 111 -4.67 -6.99 -1.04
N ALA A 112 -4.27 -6.55 -2.24
CA ALA A 112 -4.94 -5.45 -2.92
C ALA A 112 -6.33 -5.86 -3.43
N MET A 113 -6.44 -7.09 -3.92
CA MET A 113 -7.73 -7.69 -4.32
C MET A 113 -8.66 -7.86 -3.11
N GLU A 114 -8.12 -8.29 -1.96
CA GLU A 114 -8.87 -8.43 -0.71
C GLU A 114 -9.37 -7.10 -0.19
N ILE A 115 -8.53 -6.05 -0.20
CA ILE A 115 -8.94 -4.70 0.19
C ILE A 115 -10.10 -4.19 -0.68
N LEU A 116 -10.06 -4.44 -1.98
CA LEU A 116 -11.12 -4.01 -2.90
C LEU A 116 -12.41 -4.85 -2.72
N THR A 117 -12.27 -6.16 -2.56
CA THR A 117 -13.42 -7.07 -2.52
C THR A 117 -14.06 -7.14 -1.14
N HIS A 118 -13.28 -7.40 -0.09
CA HIS A 118 -13.78 -7.58 1.27
C HIS A 118 -13.99 -6.26 2.01
N GLN A 119 -13.01 -5.34 1.96
CA GLN A 119 -13.10 -4.10 2.75
C GLN A 119 -13.92 -3.02 2.06
N ALA A 120 -13.79 -2.87 0.74
CA ALA A 120 -14.56 -1.89 -0.03
C ALA A 120 -15.88 -2.43 -0.60
N GLY A 121 -16.12 -3.75 -0.52
CA GLY A 121 -17.36 -4.38 -0.99
C GLY A 121 -17.55 -4.29 -2.51
N ILE A 122 -16.46 -4.10 -3.26
CA ILE A 122 -16.48 -3.98 -4.73
C ILE A 122 -16.53 -5.38 -5.33
N ASN A 123 -17.30 -5.55 -6.41
CA ASN A 123 -17.37 -6.84 -7.09
C ASN A 123 -16.00 -7.18 -7.72
N GLY A 124 -15.48 -8.39 -7.46
CA GLY A 124 -14.21 -8.87 -8.01
C GLY A 124 -14.11 -8.76 -9.54
N ASN A 125 -15.21 -8.96 -10.27
CA ASN A 125 -15.24 -8.83 -11.73
C ASN A 125 -14.97 -7.38 -12.18
N PHE A 126 -15.55 -6.40 -11.48
CA PHE A 126 -15.27 -4.98 -11.74
C PHE A 126 -13.80 -4.64 -11.47
N VAL A 127 -13.21 -5.28 -10.44
CA VAL A 127 -11.78 -5.12 -10.15
C VAL A 127 -10.94 -5.74 -11.27
N GLU A 128 -11.27 -6.95 -11.73
CA GLU A 128 -10.56 -7.66 -12.79
C GLU A 128 -10.61 -6.90 -14.13
N ASP A 129 -11.77 -6.37 -14.50
CA ASP A 129 -11.95 -5.58 -15.73
C ASP A 129 -11.15 -4.26 -15.72
N ALA A 130 -10.87 -3.72 -14.53
CA ALA A 130 -10.05 -2.52 -14.37
C ALA A 130 -8.53 -2.80 -14.51
N ILE A 131 -8.09 -4.07 -14.45
CA ILE A 131 -6.65 -4.42 -14.52
C ILE A 131 -6.07 -4.08 -15.89
N PRO A 132 -6.64 -4.52 -17.04
CA PRO A 132 -6.09 -4.23 -18.36
C PRO A 132 -6.02 -2.73 -18.66
N GLU A 133 -7.05 -1.97 -18.28
CA GLU A 133 -7.07 -0.50 -18.45
C GLU A 133 -5.94 0.15 -17.64
N PHE A 134 -5.80 -0.22 -16.37
CA PHE A 134 -4.76 0.32 -15.50
C PHE A 134 -3.36 -0.03 -16.00
N VAL A 135 -3.14 -1.28 -16.41
CA VAL A 135 -1.86 -1.74 -16.98
C VAL A 135 -1.53 -0.94 -18.23
N LEU A 136 -2.46 -0.84 -19.19
CA LEU A 136 -2.26 -0.12 -20.45
C LEU A 136 -1.83 1.33 -20.20
N TYR A 137 -2.58 2.04 -19.34
CA TYR A 137 -2.31 3.44 -19.02
C TYR A 137 -0.89 3.66 -18.46
N TRP A 138 -0.44 2.81 -17.54
CA TRP A 138 0.87 2.97 -16.89
C TRP A 138 2.02 2.41 -17.71
N VAL A 139 1.77 1.42 -18.56
CA VAL A 139 2.75 0.94 -19.56
C VAL A 139 3.04 2.04 -20.59
N GLU A 140 2.01 2.68 -21.14
CA GLU A 140 2.17 3.79 -22.10
C GLU A 140 2.91 4.99 -21.49
N ARG A 141 2.70 5.24 -20.19
CA ARG A 141 3.35 6.34 -19.48
C ARG A 141 4.82 6.08 -19.17
N GLY A 142 5.24 4.81 -19.08
CA GLY A 142 6.64 4.44 -18.83
C GLY A 142 7.17 4.77 -17.43
N ASP A 143 6.31 5.14 -16.48
CA ASP A 143 6.72 5.47 -15.11
C ASP A 143 7.15 4.22 -14.33
N ALA A 144 8.12 4.37 -13.42
CA ALA A 144 8.52 3.33 -12.47
C ALA A 144 7.96 3.62 -11.07
N SER A 145 7.43 2.60 -10.39
CA SER A 145 6.88 2.75 -9.05
C SER A 145 6.98 1.47 -8.23
N ASN A 146 7.03 1.63 -6.92
CA ASN A 146 6.91 0.54 -5.94
C ASN A 146 5.51 0.49 -5.29
N THR A 147 4.58 1.35 -5.72
CA THR A 147 3.24 1.51 -5.13
C THR A 147 2.11 1.22 -6.11
N TRP A 148 2.34 0.36 -7.11
CA TRP A 148 1.32 0.00 -8.10
C TRP A 148 0.03 -0.53 -7.48
N ASN A 149 0.14 -1.40 -6.47
CA ASN A 149 -1.02 -1.92 -5.72
C ASN A 149 -1.84 -0.79 -5.09
N SER A 150 -1.21 0.14 -4.36
CA SER A 150 -1.93 1.25 -3.72
C SER A 150 -2.57 2.20 -4.74
N ARG A 151 -1.90 2.44 -5.87
CA ARG A 151 -2.46 3.25 -6.97
C ARG A 151 -3.64 2.56 -7.64
N PHE A 152 -3.56 1.25 -7.85
CA PHE A 152 -4.64 0.45 -8.39
C PHE A 152 -5.86 0.47 -7.46
N ILE A 153 -5.67 0.24 -6.16
CA ILE A 153 -6.75 0.33 -5.17
C ILE A 153 -7.44 1.71 -5.25
N MET A 154 -6.67 2.79 -5.28
CA MET A 154 -7.24 4.14 -5.38
C MET A 154 -7.98 4.38 -6.71
N HIS A 155 -7.44 3.88 -7.82
CA HIS A 155 -8.06 3.97 -9.14
C HIS A 155 -9.43 3.27 -9.15
N VAL A 156 -9.47 2.01 -8.70
CA VAL A 156 -10.72 1.21 -8.67
C VAL A 156 -11.74 1.81 -7.71
N LYS A 157 -11.34 2.26 -6.51
CA LYS A 157 -12.26 2.94 -5.57
C LYS A 157 -12.86 4.21 -6.16
N ARG A 158 -12.08 4.97 -6.94
CA ARG A 158 -12.58 6.18 -7.62
C ARG A 158 -13.54 5.84 -8.75
N GLN A 159 -13.22 4.84 -9.57
CA GLN A 159 -14.11 4.36 -10.64
C GLN A 159 -15.43 3.88 -10.02
N TRP A 160 -15.36 3.04 -8.99
CA TRP A 160 -16.52 2.56 -8.26
C TRP A 160 -17.37 3.69 -7.66
N ALA A 161 -16.76 4.69 -7.03
CA ALA A 161 -17.48 5.82 -6.46
C ALA A 161 -18.20 6.66 -7.54
N ARG A 162 -17.55 6.94 -8.67
CA ARG A 162 -18.17 7.64 -9.81
C ARG A 162 -19.33 6.83 -10.38
N PHE A 163 -19.12 5.53 -10.50
CA PHE A 163 -20.11 4.59 -10.99
C PHE A 163 -21.35 4.59 -10.06
N THR A 164 -21.17 4.49 -8.75
CA THR A 164 -22.29 4.55 -7.77
C THR A 164 -23.00 5.89 -7.77
N THR A 165 -22.27 7.02 -7.86
CA THR A 165 -22.90 8.35 -7.89
C THR A 165 -23.72 8.57 -9.16
N THR A 166 -23.27 8.04 -10.30
CA THR A 166 -24.05 8.10 -11.56
C THR A 166 -25.36 7.32 -11.42
N MET A 167 -25.36 6.19 -10.72
CA MET A 167 -26.59 5.44 -10.42
C MET A 167 -27.56 6.16 -9.45
N GLU A 168 -27.05 7.07 -8.61
CA GLU A 168 -27.83 7.85 -7.64
C GLU A 168 -28.44 9.13 -8.23
N HIS A 169 -28.01 9.56 -9.42
CA HIS A 169 -28.47 10.80 -10.06
C HIS A 169 -29.94 10.81 -10.50
N ASP A 170 -30.65 9.67 -10.42
CA ASP A 170 -32.11 9.67 -10.34
C ASP A 170 -32.49 10.11 -8.92
N SER A 171 -32.42 11.43 -8.66
CA SER A 171 -32.43 11.99 -7.29
C SER A 171 -33.71 12.74 -6.93
N GLU A 172 -34.76 12.69 -7.76
CA GLU A 172 -36.04 13.25 -7.39
C GLU A 172 -36.94 12.19 -6.74
N PRO A 173 -37.36 12.37 -5.47
CA PRO A 173 -38.30 11.46 -4.83
C PRO A 173 -39.61 11.39 -5.63
N ARG A 174 -39.79 10.29 -6.36
CA ARG A 174 -40.96 10.10 -7.23
C ARG A 174 -41.59 8.74 -6.94
N LEU A 175 -42.90 8.65 -7.11
CA LEU A 175 -43.58 7.36 -7.20
C LEU A 175 -43.07 6.62 -8.44
N LEU A 176 -43.05 5.30 -8.40
CA LEU A 176 -42.59 4.48 -9.53
C LEU A 176 -43.52 4.70 -10.74
N PRO A 177 -43.00 5.22 -11.88
CA PRO A 177 -43.79 5.34 -13.10
C PRO A 177 -44.24 3.98 -13.64
N ALA A 178 -45.38 3.93 -14.33
CA ALA A 178 -45.92 2.69 -14.89
C ALA A 178 -45.09 2.15 -16.07
N ASP A 179 -44.39 3.05 -16.74
CA ASP A 179 -43.49 2.85 -17.86
C ASP A 179 -42.01 2.84 -17.43
N TRP A 180 -41.75 2.78 -16.12
CA TRP A 180 -40.39 2.76 -15.60
C TRP A 180 -39.60 1.58 -16.16
N GLN A 181 -38.41 1.87 -16.66
CA GLN A 181 -37.44 0.87 -17.07
C GLN A 181 -36.13 1.12 -16.35
N PRO A 182 -35.40 0.05 -15.97
CA PRO A 182 -34.07 0.23 -15.41
C PRO A 182 -33.13 0.85 -16.46
N SER A 183 -32.18 1.66 -16.00
CA SER A 183 -31.20 2.27 -16.90
C SER A 183 -30.32 1.21 -17.57
N GLU A 184 -29.84 1.49 -18.77
CA GLU A 184 -28.90 0.59 -19.47
C GLU A 184 -27.65 0.33 -18.62
N GLU A 185 -27.16 1.36 -17.92
CA GLU A 185 -26.07 1.28 -16.95
C GLU A 185 -26.33 0.23 -15.86
N LEU A 186 -27.57 0.06 -15.41
CA LEU A 186 -27.90 -0.97 -14.42
C LEU A 186 -27.82 -2.38 -14.99
N TYR A 187 -28.20 -2.58 -16.25
CA TYR A 187 -28.04 -3.88 -16.90
C TYR A 187 -26.57 -4.23 -17.10
N GLU A 188 -25.72 -3.25 -17.37
CA GLU A 188 -24.27 -3.42 -17.39
C GLU A 188 -23.75 -3.88 -16.02
N VAL A 189 -24.20 -3.28 -14.91
CA VAL A 189 -23.85 -3.74 -13.54
C VAL A 189 -24.22 -5.19 -13.31
N LEU A 190 -25.43 -5.57 -13.69
CA LEU A 190 -25.93 -6.92 -13.47
C LEU A 190 -25.10 -7.90 -14.28
N THR A 191 -24.76 -7.54 -15.53
CA THR A 191 -23.89 -8.35 -16.39
C THR A 191 -22.50 -8.51 -15.79
N LEU A 192 -21.90 -7.43 -15.28
CA LEU A 192 -20.63 -7.46 -14.56
C LEU A 192 -20.72 -8.31 -13.29
N ALA A 193 -21.87 -8.33 -12.61
CA ALA A 193 -22.12 -9.21 -11.47
C ALA A 193 -22.46 -10.66 -11.84
N ASN A 194 -22.28 -11.04 -13.12
CA ASN A 194 -22.62 -12.35 -13.67
C ASN A 194 -24.11 -12.72 -13.50
N ILE A 195 -24.98 -11.71 -13.48
CA ILE A 195 -26.43 -11.81 -13.49
C ILE A 195 -26.89 -11.51 -14.92
N SER A 196 -27.64 -12.42 -15.54
CA SER A 196 -28.04 -12.22 -16.93
C SER A 196 -29.02 -11.05 -17.07
N ARG A 197 -28.82 -10.21 -18.10
CA ARG A 197 -29.77 -9.16 -18.49
C ARG A 197 -31.19 -9.69 -18.61
N THR A 198 -31.35 -10.84 -19.26
CA THR A 198 -32.64 -11.51 -19.44
C THR A 198 -33.32 -11.90 -18.13
N PHE A 199 -32.55 -12.20 -17.08
CA PHE A 199 -33.10 -12.50 -15.76
C PHE A 199 -33.65 -11.23 -15.11
N ALA A 200 -32.88 -10.15 -15.16
CA ALA A 200 -33.29 -8.86 -14.66
C ALA A 200 -34.55 -8.35 -15.39
N GLU A 201 -34.59 -8.41 -16.72
CA GLU A 201 -35.77 -8.00 -17.52
C GLU A 201 -37.06 -8.72 -17.11
N ARG A 202 -36.99 -10.02 -16.76
CA ARG A 202 -38.15 -10.77 -16.27
C ARG A 202 -38.67 -10.28 -14.92
N LEU A 203 -37.82 -9.69 -14.09
CA LEU A 203 -38.18 -9.17 -12.76
C LEU A 203 -38.76 -7.75 -12.82
N VAL A 204 -38.61 -7.03 -13.95
CA VAL A 204 -39.10 -5.65 -14.09
C VAL A 204 -40.63 -5.56 -13.92
N PRO A 205 -41.46 -6.39 -14.57
CA PRO A 205 -42.92 -6.30 -14.41
C PRO A 205 -43.37 -6.57 -12.96
N GLU A 206 -42.76 -7.55 -12.29
CA GLU A 206 -43.07 -7.86 -10.89
C GLU A 206 -42.64 -6.72 -9.96
N PHE A 207 -41.48 -6.12 -10.22
CA PHE A 207 -41.00 -4.95 -9.48
C PHE A 207 -41.97 -3.78 -9.60
N ILE A 208 -42.41 -3.46 -10.83
CA ILE A 208 -43.36 -2.37 -11.08
C ILE A 208 -44.68 -2.63 -10.35
N LEU A 209 -45.22 -3.85 -10.45
CA LEU A 209 -46.48 -4.21 -9.78
C LEU A 209 -46.40 -4.04 -8.26
N TYR A 210 -45.36 -4.60 -7.63
CA TYR A 210 -45.20 -4.55 -6.17
C TYR A 210 -45.02 -3.12 -5.66
N TRP A 211 -44.11 -2.37 -6.27
CA TRP A 211 -43.76 -1.04 -5.76
C TRP A 211 -44.78 0.03 -6.12
N ARG A 212 -45.50 -0.11 -7.24
CA ARG A 212 -46.63 0.76 -7.56
C ARG A 212 -47.76 0.62 -6.55
N ASP A 213 -48.12 -0.61 -6.17
CA ASP A 213 -49.19 -0.86 -5.19
C ASP A 213 -48.79 -0.40 -3.77
N SER A 214 -47.49 -0.44 -3.46
CA SER A 214 -46.97 0.04 -2.18
C SER A 214 -47.08 1.55 -1.96
N GLY A 215 -47.25 2.35 -3.03
CA GLY A 215 -47.38 3.81 -2.97
C GLY A 215 -46.17 4.55 -2.37
N GLN A 216 -45.02 3.91 -2.26
CA GLN A 216 -43.83 4.49 -1.64
C GLN A 216 -43.04 5.37 -2.60
N ILE A 217 -42.45 6.44 -2.07
CA ILE A 217 -41.55 7.32 -2.82
C ILE A 217 -40.10 6.97 -2.48
N TYR A 218 -39.27 6.85 -3.51
CA TYR A 218 -37.82 6.69 -3.36
C TYR A 218 -37.10 7.69 -4.25
N SER A 219 -35.88 8.04 -3.87
CA SER A 219 -35.00 8.87 -4.70
C SER A 219 -34.60 8.10 -5.96
N SER A 220 -34.01 6.90 -5.82
CA SER A 220 -33.57 6.07 -6.96
C SER A 220 -34.24 4.70 -6.97
N TRP A 221 -35.05 4.45 -8.01
CA TRP A 221 -35.67 3.15 -8.27
C TRP A 221 -34.67 2.13 -8.83
N ASN A 222 -33.63 2.58 -9.54
CA ASN A 222 -32.54 1.72 -10.03
C ASN A 222 -31.81 1.00 -8.88
N THR A 223 -31.49 1.73 -7.79
CA THR A 223 -30.85 1.14 -6.60
C THR A 223 -31.76 0.11 -5.91
N LYS A 224 -33.07 0.38 -5.84
CA LYS A 224 -34.05 -0.56 -5.27
C LYS A 224 -34.21 -1.82 -6.13
N PHE A 225 -34.25 -1.65 -7.44
CA PHE A 225 -34.33 -2.76 -8.37
C PHE A 225 -33.07 -3.63 -8.31
N LEU A 226 -31.87 -3.03 -8.27
CA LEU A 226 -30.61 -3.75 -8.08
C LEU A 226 -30.64 -4.64 -6.83
N GLN A 227 -31.10 -4.10 -5.69
CA GLN A 227 -31.21 -4.85 -4.44
C GLN A 227 -32.16 -6.04 -4.57
N GLN A 228 -33.31 -5.86 -5.24
CA GLN A 228 -34.28 -6.93 -5.46
C GLN A 228 -33.72 -8.00 -6.39
N VAL A 229 -33.12 -7.63 -7.52
CA VAL A 229 -32.52 -8.57 -8.47
C VAL A 229 -31.43 -9.41 -7.78
N LYS A 230 -30.57 -8.80 -6.97
CA LYS A 230 -29.55 -9.53 -6.19
C LYS A 230 -30.16 -10.53 -5.21
N ARG A 231 -31.24 -10.14 -4.53
CA ARG A 231 -31.95 -11.01 -3.58
C ARG A 231 -32.60 -12.20 -4.29
N GLU A 232 -33.30 -11.97 -5.39
CA GLU A 232 -33.93 -13.05 -6.15
C GLU A 232 -32.90 -13.97 -6.81
N TRP A 233 -31.81 -13.42 -7.33
CA TRP A 233 -30.69 -14.19 -7.87
C TRP A 233 -30.06 -15.11 -6.82
N SER A 234 -29.84 -14.60 -5.60
CA SER A 234 -29.35 -15.39 -4.48
C SER A 234 -30.32 -16.51 -4.10
N ARG A 235 -31.64 -16.20 -3.95
CA ARG A 235 -32.67 -17.20 -3.65
C ARG A 235 -32.70 -18.32 -4.70
N GLN A 236 -32.56 -17.99 -5.98
CA GLN A 236 -32.60 -18.97 -7.06
C GLN A 236 -31.38 -19.89 -7.05
N GLN A 237 -30.19 -19.37 -6.73
CA GLN A 237 -28.99 -20.19 -6.54
C GLN A 237 -29.13 -21.14 -5.34
N SER A 238 -29.65 -20.66 -4.21
CA SER A 238 -29.89 -21.51 -3.03
C SER A 238 -30.95 -22.59 -3.29
N ALA A 239 -32.03 -22.24 -4.01
CA ALA A 239 -33.09 -23.17 -4.36
C ALA A 239 -32.61 -24.25 -5.36
N SER A 240 -31.77 -23.88 -6.33
CA SER A 240 -31.17 -24.84 -7.26
C SER A 240 -30.23 -25.84 -6.56
N SER A 241 -29.58 -25.42 -5.47
CA SER A 241 -28.71 -26.27 -4.65
C SER A 241 -29.49 -27.23 -3.74
N GLN A 242 -30.71 -26.86 -3.30
CA GLN A 242 -31.56 -27.73 -2.47
C GLN A 242 -32.28 -28.84 -3.25
N VAL A 243 -32.48 -28.70 -4.57
CA VAL A 243 -33.19 -29.72 -5.36
C VAL A 243 -32.33 -30.97 -5.63
N MET A 244 -31.01 -30.88 -5.48
CA MET A 244 -30.10 -32.02 -5.67
C MET A 244 -29.90 -32.90 -4.42
N THR A 245 -30.41 -32.51 -3.24
CA THR A 245 -30.15 -33.24 -1.99
C THR A 245 -31.39 -33.92 -1.39
N ASN A 246 -32.39 -34.26 -2.20
CA ASN A 246 -33.56 -34.98 -1.71
C ASN A 246 -33.31 -36.50 -1.71
N GLY A 247 -32.40 -36.94 -0.84
CA GLY A 247 -32.02 -38.34 -0.67
C GLY A 247 -31.28 -38.54 0.65
N GLN A 248 -32.05 -38.75 1.72
CA GLN A 248 -31.67 -39.26 3.04
C GLN A 248 -31.25 -38.29 4.16
N GLN A 249 -32.05 -38.43 5.23
CA GLN A 249 -31.73 -38.40 6.66
C GLN A 249 -31.94 -37.12 7.48
N GLN A 250 -32.70 -37.37 8.54
CA GLN A 250 -33.23 -36.48 9.57
C GLN A 250 -32.12 -36.11 10.60
N ARG A 251 -31.99 -34.80 10.90
CA ARG A 251 -31.93 -34.07 12.21
C ARG A 251 -31.13 -34.65 13.42
N PRO A 252 -30.75 -33.87 14.48
CA PRO A 252 -31.13 -32.47 14.83
C PRO A 252 -30.00 -31.57 15.42
N HIS A 253 -30.39 -30.31 15.69
CA HIS A 253 -29.86 -29.41 16.74
C HIS A 253 -28.68 -28.47 16.41
N ARG A 254 -29.02 -27.26 15.92
CA ARG A 254 -28.29 -26.04 16.29
C ARG A 254 -29.26 -24.87 16.45
N SER A 255 -29.06 -24.15 17.54
CA SER A 255 -29.87 -23.07 18.09
C SER A 255 -29.92 -21.85 17.17
N ASN A 256 -31.13 -21.46 16.80
CA ASN A 256 -31.41 -20.21 16.06
C ASN A 256 -31.14 -18.99 16.96
N SER A 257 -30.02 -18.32 16.73
CA SER A 257 -29.80 -16.92 17.09
C SER A 257 -29.48 -16.15 15.81
N THR A 258 -30.51 -15.74 15.09
CA THR A 258 -30.40 -14.99 13.83
C THR A 258 -30.37 -13.50 14.11
N ARG A 259 -29.19 -12.98 14.45
CA ARG A 259 -28.84 -11.57 14.25
C ARG A 259 -27.70 -11.50 13.23
N SER A 260 -28.11 -11.45 11.97
CA SER A 260 -27.55 -10.56 10.95
C SER A 260 -26.09 -10.14 11.14
N SER A 261 -25.16 -10.91 10.58
CA SER A 261 -23.98 -10.40 9.86
C SER A 261 -23.03 -11.58 9.65
N ASN A 262 -22.96 -12.06 8.41
CA ASN A 262 -21.82 -12.71 7.75
C ASN A 262 -22.30 -13.51 6.51
N LEU A 263 -23.30 -12.97 5.81
CA LEU A 263 -23.80 -13.46 4.52
C LEU A 263 -22.87 -13.08 3.36
N ILE A 264 -21.91 -12.18 3.59
CA ILE A 264 -20.92 -11.75 2.59
C ILE A 264 -19.68 -12.66 2.62
N ASP A 265 -19.28 -13.15 3.80
CA ASP A 265 -18.15 -14.08 3.96
C ASP A 265 -18.47 -15.46 3.37
N GLU A 266 -19.68 -15.98 3.61
CA GLU A 266 -20.12 -17.31 3.18
C GLU A 266 -20.39 -17.41 1.65
N LEU A 267 -20.43 -16.27 0.94
CA LEU A 267 -20.64 -16.20 -0.52
C LEU A 267 -19.35 -15.92 -1.31
N SER A 268 -18.21 -15.72 -0.62
CA SER A 268 -16.88 -15.62 -1.23
C SER A 268 -16.13 -16.97 -1.23
N ASP A 269 -16.61 -17.95 -0.46
CA ASP A 269 -15.98 -19.26 -0.34
C ASP A 269 -16.32 -20.13 -1.55
N ARG A 270 -15.35 -20.22 -2.47
CA ARG A 270 -15.38 -21.13 -3.63
C ARG A 270 -14.41 -22.32 -3.45
N SER A 271 -14.42 -22.93 -2.26
CA SER A 271 -13.97 -24.32 -2.07
C SER A 271 -14.68 -25.35 -2.99
N TRP A 272 -15.63 -24.90 -3.82
CA TRP A 272 -16.48 -25.71 -4.69
C TRP A 272 -16.18 -25.48 -6.19
N ALA A 273 -15.16 -24.66 -6.53
CA ALA A 273 -14.72 -24.41 -7.91
C ALA A 273 -13.40 -25.11 -8.28
N SER A 274 -12.89 -26.00 -7.40
CA SER A 274 -11.79 -26.91 -7.73
C SER A 274 -12.34 -28.24 -8.25
N THR A 275 -12.55 -28.33 -9.56
CA THR A 275 -12.34 -29.56 -10.35
C THR A 275 -12.19 -29.23 -11.82
#